data_AF-A0AAV2SA99-F1
#
_entry.id   AF-A0AAV2SA99-F1
#
_cell.length_a   1.000
_cell.length_b   1.000
_cell.length_c   1.000
_cell.angle_alpha   90.00
_cell.angle_beta   90.00
_cell.angle_gamma   90.00
#
_symmetry.space_group_name_H-M   'P 1'
#
loop_
_entity.id
_entity.type
_entity.pdbx_description
1 polymer ?
#
loop_
_entity_poly.entity_id
_entity_poly.type
_entity_poly.pdbx_seq_one_letter_code
_entity_poly.pdbx_strand_id
1 'polypeptide(L)'
;GGTRRRILVLVDGRHQEVEDLLKLLQIRYVVHDTESKDIKFGSGGSRISYHYRWALNTTFSLFPSTNKAIILEDDLLTSPDFFSYFNQTSWLLDQDPSLFCISAWNDLGSMHVARHPRRLYRIESHAGYGFMLTRDFFYEVLPMWPPPEKDHDWDVWFRLSKIRGGRECIVPDVSRTFHFALAGTHIQPQMQQAHFAG
;
A
#
# COMPACT_ATOMS: atom_id res chain seq x y z
N GLY A 1 -10.31 14.54 -4.62
CA GLY A 1 -9.24 13.86 -3.86
C GLY A 1 -7.91 13.89 -4.59
N GLY A 2 -7.83 13.39 -5.83
CA GLY A 2 -6.58 13.19 -6.57
C GLY A 2 -6.05 14.38 -7.37
N THR A 3 -5.74 15.51 -6.73
CA THR A 3 -4.98 16.56 -7.42
C THR A 3 -3.52 16.17 -7.54
N ARG A 4 -2.85 16.42 -8.67
CA ARG A 4 -1.42 16.07 -8.89
C ARG A 4 -0.49 16.54 -7.76
N ARG A 5 -0.79 17.69 -7.13
CA ARG A 5 -0.03 18.24 -5.99
C ARG A 5 -0.04 17.36 -4.73
N ARG A 6 -0.95 16.39 -4.64
CA ARG A 6 -1.09 15.43 -3.54
C ARG A 6 -0.63 14.02 -3.90
N ILE A 7 -0.03 13.85 -5.09
CA ILE A 7 0.59 12.60 -5.52
C ILE A 7 2.10 12.75 -5.32
N LEU A 8 2.69 11.75 -4.68
CA LEU A 8 4.14 11.60 -4.51
C LEU A 8 4.50 10.19 -4.96
N VAL A 9 5.47 10.07 -5.87
CA VAL A 9 6.01 8.79 -6.31
C VAL A 9 7.35 8.55 -5.61
N LEU A 10 7.52 7.37 -5.05
CA LEU A 10 8.69 6.98 -4.26
C LEU A 10 9.34 5.82 -5.02
N VAL A 11 10.55 6.05 -5.51
CA VAL A 11 11.21 5.16 -6.48
C VAL A 11 12.32 4.40 -5.79
N ASP A 12 12.33 3.08 -5.92
CA ASP A 12 13.37 2.21 -5.35
C ASP A 12 14.56 2.06 -6.29
N GLY A 13 15.65 2.78 -6.02
CA GLY A 13 16.82 2.84 -6.90
C GLY A 13 16.67 3.82 -8.06
N ARG A 14 17.70 3.90 -8.91
CA ARG A 14 17.79 4.89 -9.99
C ARG A 14 17.33 4.29 -11.32
N HIS A 15 16.17 4.73 -11.81
CA HIS A 15 15.60 4.26 -13.06
C HIS A 15 15.33 5.43 -14.00
N GLN A 16 16.21 5.66 -14.97
CA GLN A 16 16.16 6.83 -15.86
C GLN A 16 14.81 6.98 -16.58
N GLU A 17 14.28 5.88 -17.12
CA GLU A 17 13.00 5.87 -17.83
C GLU A 17 11.82 6.27 -16.93
N VAL A 18 11.79 5.76 -15.70
CA VAL A 18 10.77 6.11 -14.70
C VAL A 18 10.89 7.58 -14.30
N GLU A 19 12.11 8.05 -14.03
CA GLU A 19 12.35 9.45 -13.68
C GLU A 19 11.94 10.41 -14.80
N ASP A 20 12.23 10.08 -16.06
CA ASP A 20 11.87 10.91 -17.21
C ASP A 20 10.36 10.93 -17.47
N LEU A 21 9.67 9.80 -17.28
CA LEU A 21 8.22 9.74 -17.30
C LEU A 21 7.60 10.64 -16.21
N LEU A 22 8.12 10.58 -14.98
CA LEU A 22 7.62 11.39 -13.87
C LEU A 22 7.82 12.90 -14.11
N LYS A 23 8.97 13.28 -14.69
CA LYS A 23 9.23 14.66 -15.13
C LYS A 23 8.25 15.10 -16.22
N LEU A 24 8.03 14.26 -17.23
CA LEU A 24 7.07 14.53 -18.32
C LEU A 24 5.65 14.75 -17.79
N LEU A 25 5.21 13.90 -16.85
CA LEU A 25 3.89 13.99 -16.22
C LEU A 25 3.77 15.11 -15.17
N GLN A 26 4.90 15.74 -14.81
CA GLN A 26 5.02 16.75 -13.76
C GLN A 26 4.52 16.22 -12.41
N ILE A 27 4.88 14.98 -12.09
CA ILE A 27 4.57 14.32 -10.82
C ILE A 27 5.78 14.46 -9.89
N ARG A 28 5.54 14.86 -8.64
CA ARG A 28 6.59 14.94 -7.64
C ARG A 28 7.07 13.53 -7.31
N TYR A 29 8.39 13.34 -7.26
CA TYR A 29 8.97 12.06 -6.87
C TYR A 29 10.20 12.23 -5.98
N VAL A 30 10.56 11.17 -5.25
CA VAL A 30 11.81 11.06 -4.49
C VAL A 30 12.39 9.67 -4.74
N VAL A 31 13.69 9.61 -4.99
CA VAL A 31 14.42 8.35 -5.19
C VAL A 31 15.02 7.89 -3.86
N HIS A 32 14.78 6.63 -3.51
CA HIS A 32 15.46 5.93 -2.43
C HIS A 32 16.72 5.27 -3.00
N ASP A 33 17.89 5.70 -2.53
CA ASP A 33 19.14 5.06 -2.94
C ASP A 33 19.36 3.75 -2.17
N THR A 34 18.78 2.67 -2.69
CA THR A 34 18.89 1.31 -2.16
C THR A 34 20.00 0.50 -2.83
N GLU A 35 20.77 1.10 -3.73
CA GLU A 35 21.84 0.43 -4.49
C GLU A 35 23.20 0.50 -3.77
N SER A 36 23.26 1.18 -2.63
CA SER A 36 24.46 1.22 -1.79
C SER A 36 24.92 -0.19 -1.40
N LYS A 37 26.20 -0.47 -1.65
CA LYS A 37 26.86 -1.75 -1.31
C LYS A 37 26.88 -2.04 0.20
N ASP A 38 26.63 -1.02 1.03
CA ASP A 38 26.64 -1.14 2.48
C ASP A 38 25.34 -1.75 3.03
N ILE A 39 24.29 -1.85 2.22
CA ILE A 39 23.00 -2.43 2.62
C ILE A 39 22.93 -3.87 2.13
N LYS A 40 22.70 -4.80 3.06
CA LYS A 40 22.47 -6.21 2.74
C LYS A 40 21.01 -6.56 2.97
N PHE A 41 20.35 -7.02 1.91
CA PHE A 41 18.98 -7.50 1.98
C PHE A 41 18.95 -9.01 2.18
N GLY A 42 18.15 -9.48 3.13
CA GLY A 42 17.88 -10.91 3.33
C GLY A 42 17.14 -11.56 2.15
N SER A 43 16.27 -10.79 1.46
CA SER A 43 15.52 -11.25 0.28
C SER A 43 15.00 -10.07 -0.55
N GLY A 44 14.31 -10.38 -1.66
CA GLY A 44 13.54 -9.36 -2.41
C GLY A 44 12.44 -8.72 -1.55
N GLY A 45 11.73 -9.52 -0.74
CA GLY A 45 10.72 -9.04 0.20
C GLY A 45 11.29 -8.08 1.23
N SER A 46 12.48 -8.36 1.76
CA SER A 46 13.12 -7.46 2.73
C SER A 46 13.59 -6.13 2.12
N ARG A 47 13.98 -6.12 0.84
CA ARG A 47 14.23 -4.89 0.07
C ARG A 47 12.95 -4.07 -0.11
N ILE A 48 11.86 -4.69 -0.52
CA ILE A 48 10.54 -4.02 -0.65
C ILE A 48 10.12 -3.44 0.70
N SER A 49 10.24 -4.23 1.78
CA SER A 49 9.90 -3.79 3.13
C SER A 49 10.74 -2.59 3.58
N TYR A 50 12.05 -2.60 3.29
CA TYR A 50 12.93 -1.46 3.54
C TYR A 50 12.50 -0.22 2.78
N HIS A 51 12.10 -0.38 1.51
CA HIS A 51 11.55 0.71 0.70
C HIS A 51 10.25 1.27 1.29
N TYR A 52 9.29 0.42 1.67
CA TYR A 52 8.02 0.82 2.30
C TYR A 52 8.24 1.62 3.59
N ARG A 53 9.15 1.16 4.45
CA ARG A 53 9.52 1.88 5.69
C ARG A 53 10.02 3.29 5.39
N TRP A 54 10.95 3.41 4.44
CA TRP A 54 11.50 4.70 4.04
C TRP A 54 10.44 5.58 3.36
N ALA A 55 9.59 4.99 2.52
CA ALA A 55 8.58 5.69 1.74
C ALA A 55 7.52 6.33 2.64
N LEU A 56 7.00 5.58 3.62
CA LEU A 56 6.04 6.10 4.60
C LEU A 56 6.67 7.20 5.46
N ASN A 57 7.90 7.00 5.95
CA ASN A 57 8.59 8.02 6.74
C ASN A 57 8.84 9.30 5.93
N THR A 58 9.26 9.17 4.67
CA THR A 58 9.47 10.28 3.74
C THR A 58 8.17 11.04 3.50
N THR A 59 7.07 10.32 3.24
CA THR A 59 5.74 10.92 3.03
C THR A 59 5.32 11.78 4.22
N PHE A 60 5.37 11.22 5.43
CA PHE A 60 4.97 11.91 6.65
C PHE A 60 5.93 13.03 7.06
N SER A 61 7.20 12.98 6.63
CA SER A 61 8.17 14.06 6.84
C SER A 61 7.96 15.22 5.87
N LEU A 62 7.66 14.93 4.60
CA LEU A 62 7.40 15.95 3.56
C LEU A 62 6.04 16.63 3.73
N PHE A 63 5.09 15.96 4.38
CA PHE A 63 3.74 16.49 4.61
C PHE A 63 3.39 16.42 6.11
N PRO A 64 4.01 17.28 6.95
CA PRO A 64 3.87 17.18 8.41
C PRO A 64 2.44 17.42 8.92
N SER A 65 1.60 18.13 8.17
CA SER A 65 0.20 18.37 8.50
C SER A 65 -0.74 17.24 8.05
N THR A 66 -0.21 16.15 7.47
CA THR A 66 -1.00 15.04 6.95
C THR A 66 -1.03 13.89 7.95
N ASN A 67 -2.23 13.49 8.37
CA ASN A 67 -2.44 12.44 9.37
C ASN A 67 -2.72 11.07 8.74
N LYS A 68 -2.94 10.99 7.43
CA LYS A 68 -3.25 9.74 6.70
C LYS A 68 -2.63 9.76 5.32
N ALA A 69 -2.15 8.61 4.86
CA ALA A 69 -1.65 8.43 3.51
C ALA A 69 -2.42 7.30 2.83
N ILE A 70 -2.67 7.45 1.52
CA ILE A 70 -3.12 6.35 0.66
C ILE A 70 -1.88 5.84 -0.06
N ILE A 71 -1.62 4.54 0.01
CA ILE A 71 -0.49 3.85 -0.59
C ILE A 71 -1.01 3.04 -1.76
N LEU A 72 -0.36 3.18 -2.91
CA LEU A 72 -0.69 2.51 -4.16
C LEU A 72 0.60 2.00 -4.81
N GLU A 73 0.62 0.73 -5.17
CA GLU A 73 1.69 0.10 -5.95
C GLU A 73 1.55 0.46 -7.44
N ASP A 74 2.63 0.35 -8.20
CA ASP A 74 2.70 0.75 -9.60
C ASP A 74 2.00 -0.22 -10.56
N ASP A 75 1.66 -1.42 -10.09
CA ASP A 75 0.95 -2.48 -10.79
C ASP A 75 -0.55 -2.57 -10.45
N LEU A 76 -1.12 -1.46 -9.94
CA LEU A 76 -2.54 -1.33 -9.63
C LEU A 76 -3.27 -0.36 -10.56
N LEU A 77 -4.35 -0.84 -11.16
CA LEU A 77 -5.36 0.02 -11.79
C LEU A 77 -6.38 0.46 -10.74
N THR A 78 -6.71 1.74 -10.72
CA THR A 78 -7.72 2.30 -9.80
C THR A 78 -9.07 2.44 -10.48
N SER A 79 -10.13 2.16 -9.72
CA SER A 79 -11.51 2.41 -10.13
C SER A 79 -11.83 3.91 -10.24
N PRO A 80 -12.83 4.31 -11.06
CA PRO A 80 -13.21 5.71 -11.20
C PRO A 80 -13.63 6.40 -9.89
N ASP A 81 -14.14 5.66 -8.92
CA ASP A 81 -14.60 6.16 -7.61
C ASP A 81 -13.57 5.96 -6.49
N PHE A 82 -12.34 5.54 -6.77
CA PHE A 82 -11.29 5.25 -5.78
C PHE A 82 -11.11 6.36 -4.72
N PHE A 83 -10.94 7.61 -5.15
CA PHE A 83 -10.82 8.72 -4.20
C PHE A 83 -12.13 9.07 -3.49
N SER A 84 -13.28 8.82 -4.12
CA SER A 84 -14.60 9.03 -3.51
C SER A 84 -14.84 8.04 -2.39
N TYR A 85 -14.46 6.77 -2.61
CA TYR A 85 -14.47 5.71 -1.61
C TYR A 85 -13.67 6.11 -0.38
N PHE A 86 -12.38 6.44 -0.53
CA PHE A 86 -11.55 6.87 0.59
C PHE A 86 -12.06 8.14 1.27
N ASN A 87 -12.58 9.11 0.53
CA ASN A 87 -13.12 10.33 1.12
C ASN A 87 -14.34 10.06 2.01
N GLN A 88 -15.19 9.10 1.63
CA GLN A 88 -16.39 8.73 2.39
C GLN A 88 -16.10 7.84 3.60
N THR A 89 -14.96 7.13 3.60
CA THR A 89 -14.60 6.17 4.66
C THR A 89 -13.48 6.67 5.58
N SER A 90 -12.70 7.67 5.18
CA SER A 90 -11.51 8.14 5.90
C SER A 90 -11.77 8.51 7.36
N TRP A 91 -12.93 9.10 7.65
CA TRP A 91 -13.34 9.51 9.00
C TRP A 91 -13.45 8.32 9.97
N LEU A 92 -13.66 7.09 9.48
CA LEU A 92 -13.72 5.89 10.32
C LEU A 92 -12.40 5.68 11.08
N LEU A 93 -11.27 5.96 10.44
CA LEU A 93 -9.95 5.87 11.08
C LEU A 93 -9.73 6.96 12.15
N ASP A 94 -10.53 8.02 12.16
CA ASP A 94 -10.49 9.06 13.20
C ASP A 94 -11.39 8.74 14.40
N GLN A 95 -12.48 8.00 14.17
CA GLN A 95 -13.51 7.77 15.18
C GLN A 95 -13.44 6.39 15.83
N ASP A 96 -12.86 5.40 15.15
CA ASP A 96 -12.82 4.03 15.62
C ASP A 96 -11.36 3.54 15.83
N PRO A 97 -10.87 3.52 17.09
CA PRO A 97 -9.51 3.08 17.39
C PRO A 97 -9.30 1.57 17.19
N SER A 98 -10.37 0.80 16.96
CA SER A 98 -10.26 -0.62 16.60
C SER A 98 -9.92 -0.83 15.11
N LEU A 99 -9.82 0.23 14.31
CA LEU A 99 -9.37 0.17 12.93
C LEU A 99 -7.93 0.66 12.78
N PHE A 100 -7.18 0.04 11.87
CA PHE A 100 -5.83 0.52 11.50
C PHE A 100 -5.67 0.83 10.01
N CYS A 101 -6.56 0.32 9.15
CA CYS A 101 -6.53 0.64 7.73
C CYS A 101 -7.90 0.62 7.05
N ILE A 102 -7.93 1.20 5.85
CA ILE A 102 -9.02 1.05 4.88
C ILE A 102 -8.35 0.57 3.60
N SER A 103 -8.72 -0.58 3.05
CA SER A 103 -8.17 -1.11 1.80
C SER A 103 -9.22 -1.05 0.69
N ALA A 104 -8.76 -0.78 -0.52
CA ALA A 104 -9.52 -0.81 -1.75
C ALA A 104 -9.71 -2.24 -2.28
N TRP A 105 -9.07 -3.24 -1.69
CA TRP A 105 -9.06 -4.62 -2.16
C TRP A 105 -9.85 -5.54 -1.24
N ASN A 106 -10.60 -6.47 -1.85
CA ASN A 106 -11.25 -7.57 -1.17
C ASN A 106 -10.68 -8.89 -1.69
N ASP A 107 -9.96 -9.62 -0.85
CA ASP A 107 -9.33 -10.90 -1.18
C ASP A 107 -10.32 -11.97 -1.68
N LEU A 108 -11.60 -11.86 -1.28
CA LEU A 108 -12.67 -12.76 -1.68
C LEU A 108 -13.63 -12.12 -2.70
N GLY A 109 -13.30 -10.94 -3.21
CA GLY A 109 -14.14 -10.09 -4.03
C GLY A 109 -14.16 -10.44 -5.52
N SER A 110 -14.22 -11.73 -5.86
CA SER A 110 -14.25 -12.18 -7.27
C SER A 110 -15.54 -11.80 -7.98
N MET A 111 -15.51 -11.74 -9.32
CA MET A 111 -16.62 -11.32 -10.18
C MET A 111 -17.93 -12.08 -9.94
N HIS A 112 -17.87 -13.34 -9.48
CA HIS A 112 -19.05 -14.17 -9.27
C HIS A 112 -19.64 -14.05 -7.85
N VAL A 113 -18.87 -13.52 -6.89
CA VAL A 113 -19.24 -13.41 -5.47
C VAL A 113 -19.59 -11.97 -5.08
N ALA A 114 -18.77 -11.00 -5.48
CA ALA A 114 -18.96 -9.59 -5.17
C ALA A 114 -20.06 -8.97 -6.05
N ARG A 115 -21.04 -8.29 -5.44
CA ARG A 115 -22.21 -7.77 -6.17
C ARG A 115 -22.68 -6.38 -5.72
N HIS A 116 -22.27 -5.94 -4.54
CA HIS A 116 -22.85 -4.78 -3.88
C HIS A 116 -21.80 -3.66 -3.75
N PRO A 117 -21.68 -2.75 -4.74
CA PRO A 117 -20.65 -1.71 -4.73
C PRO A 117 -20.76 -0.74 -3.55
N ARG A 118 -21.86 -0.72 -2.79
CA ARG A 118 -22.03 0.17 -1.63
C ARG A 118 -21.80 -0.53 -0.28
N ARG A 119 -21.50 -1.83 -0.27
CA ARG A 119 -21.31 -2.60 0.95
C ARG A 119 -19.84 -2.59 1.36
N LEU A 120 -19.61 -2.51 2.67
CA LEU A 120 -18.29 -2.59 3.31
C LEU A 120 -18.28 -3.74 4.32
N TYR A 121 -17.09 -4.25 4.59
CA TYR A 121 -16.81 -5.26 5.60
C TYR A 121 -15.68 -4.81 6.52
N ARG A 122 -15.63 -5.38 7.72
CA ARG A 122 -14.45 -5.38 8.59
C ARG A 122 -13.76 -6.73 8.45
N ILE A 123 -12.44 -6.71 8.35
CA ILE A 123 -11.62 -7.92 8.27
C ILE A 123 -10.51 -7.91 9.32
N GLU A 124 -10.23 -9.07 9.89
CA GLU A 124 -9.15 -9.28 10.88
C GLU A 124 -7.77 -9.46 10.23
N SER A 125 -7.51 -8.75 9.13
CA SER A 125 -6.30 -8.85 8.32
C SER A 125 -5.94 -7.51 7.67
N HIS A 126 -4.86 -7.49 6.89
CA HIS A 126 -4.45 -6.38 6.02
C HIS A 126 -4.42 -6.85 4.57
N ALA A 127 -5.40 -6.41 3.77
CA ALA A 127 -5.55 -6.81 2.37
C ALA A 127 -4.54 -6.14 1.43
N GLY A 128 -3.97 -4.97 1.79
CA GLY A 128 -3.02 -4.27 0.93
C GLY A 128 -3.65 -3.68 -0.33
N TYR A 129 -2.94 -3.78 -1.46
CA TYR A 129 -3.38 -3.45 -2.83
C TYR A 129 -4.19 -2.15 -2.97
N GLY A 130 -3.64 -1.04 -2.48
CA GLY A 130 -4.33 0.25 -2.43
C GLY A 130 -5.00 0.48 -1.09
N PHE A 131 -4.30 1.02 -0.11
CA PHE A 131 -4.82 1.16 1.26
C PHE A 131 -4.47 2.50 1.90
N MET A 132 -5.29 2.93 2.85
CA MET A 132 -5.08 4.09 3.68
C MET A 132 -4.69 3.68 5.09
N LEU A 133 -3.64 4.27 5.63
CA LEU A 133 -3.25 4.14 7.04
C LEU A 133 -3.08 5.50 7.72
N THR A 134 -3.03 5.50 9.04
CA THR A 134 -2.80 6.71 9.84
C THR A 134 -1.31 6.91 10.13
N ARG A 135 -0.92 8.18 10.27
CA ARG A 135 0.40 8.60 10.73
C ARG A 135 0.74 7.94 12.07
N ASP A 136 -0.21 7.93 12.99
CA ASP A 136 -0.03 7.40 14.34
C ASP A 136 0.26 5.90 14.33
N PHE A 137 -0.50 5.12 13.54
CA PHE A 137 -0.23 3.70 13.38
C PHE A 137 1.17 3.44 12.79
N PHE A 138 1.57 4.20 11.77
CA PHE A 138 2.90 4.06 11.19
C PHE A 138 4.01 4.32 12.22
N TYR A 139 3.94 5.41 12.99
CA TYR A 139 4.96 5.72 14.00
C TYR A 139 4.91 4.79 15.22
N GLU A 140 3.75 4.23 15.54
CA GLU A 140 3.61 3.17 16.55
C GLU A 140 4.43 1.93 16.16
N VAL A 141 4.33 1.49 14.90
CA VAL A 141 4.97 0.25 14.44
C VAL A 141 6.40 0.45 13.94
N LEU A 142 6.80 1.67 13.58
CA LEU A 142 8.11 1.99 13.02
C LEU A 142 9.31 1.45 13.85
N PRO A 143 9.33 1.54 15.20
CA PRO A 143 10.42 0.98 16.01
C PRO A 143 10.50 -0.55 15.98
N MET A 144 9.41 -1.22 15.61
CA MET A 144 9.31 -2.68 15.51
C MET A 144 9.59 -3.21 14.10
N TRP A 145 9.77 -2.32 13.12
CA TRP A 145 9.99 -2.68 11.73
C TRP A 145 11.27 -3.52 11.59
N PRO A 146 11.23 -4.71 10.95
CA PRO A 146 12.41 -5.56 10.91
C PRO A 146 13.55 -4.93 10.08
N PRO A 147 14.81 -5.18 10.47
CA PRO A 147 15.96 -4.65 9.75
C PRO A 147 16.11 -5.34 8.38
N PRO A 148 16.73 -4.68 7.39
CA PRO A 148 16.77 -5.15 5.99
C PRO A 148 17.47 -6.51 5.79
N GLU A 149 18.36 -6.90 6.71
CA GLU A 149 19.09 -8.16 6.66
C GLU A 149 18.21 -9.37 6.99
N LYS A 150 17.06 -9.17 7.63
CA LYS A 150 16.12 -10.25 7.94
C LYS A 150 15.14 -10.44 6.79
N ASP A 151 14.97 -11.69 6.37
CA ASP A 151 13.94 -12.06 5.41
C ASP A 151 12.54 -11.86 6.01
N HIS A 152 11.72 -11.04 5.34
CA HIS A 152 10.32 -10.79 5.69
C HIS A 152 9.62 -10.03 4.57
N ASP A 153 8.30 -10.21 4.47
CA ASP A 153 7.41 -9.34 3.70
C ASP A 153 6.69 -8.37 4.65
N TRP A 154 6.62 -7.09 4.26
CA TRP A 154 6.07 -6.03 5.11
C TRP A 154 4.58 -6.21 5.38
N ASP A 155 3.82 -6.71 4.41
CA ASP A 155 2.39 -6.90 4.48
C ASP A 155 2.04 -8.10 5.37
N VAL A 156 2.79 -9.20 5.26
CA VAL A 156 2.70 -10.34 6.18
C VAL A 156 3.06 -9.89 7.60
N TRP A 157 4.09 -9.06 7.75
CA TRP A 157 4.46 -8.47 9.05
C TRP A 157 3.33 -7.62 9.65
N PHE A 158 2.61 -6.82 8.85
CA PHE A 158 1.44 -6.05 9.30
C PHE A 158 0.30 -6.94 9.80
N ARG A 159 0.13 -8.14 9.22
CA ARG A 159 -0.91 -9.10 9.62
C ARG A 159 -0.63 -9.78 10.96
N LEU A 160 0.61 -9.77 11.44
CA LEU A 160 0.97 -10.40 12.72
C LEU A 160 0.17 -9.80 13.87
N SER A 161 -0.33 -10.66 14.77
CA SER A 161 -1.14 -10.26 15.93
C SER A 161 -0.47 -9.20 16.79
N LYS A 162 0.86 -9.28 16.96
CA LYS A 162 1.66 -8.30 17.69
C LYS A 162 1.64 -6.90 17.06
N ILE A 163 1.56 -6.80 15.74
CA ILE A 163 1.58 -5.53 14.99
C ILE A 163 0.17 -5.00 14.82
N ARG A 164 -0.75 -5.86 14.36
CA ARG A 164 -2.16 -5.53 14.21
C ARG A 164 -2.82 -5.16 15.53
N GLY A 165 -2.44 -5.79 16.64
CA GLY A 165 -2.97 -5.47 17.98
C GLY A 165 -4.47 -5.68 18.09
N GLY A 166 -5.01 -6.68 17.38
CA GLY A 166 -6.46 -6.95 17.35
C GLY A 166 -7.29 -6.00 16.47
N ARG A 167 -6.68 -4.96 15.89
CA ARG A 167 -7.37 -4.00 15.01
C ARG A 167 -7.77 -4.63 13.68
N GLU A 168 -8.75 -4.04 13.01
CA GLU A 168 -9.29 -4.52 11.75
C GLU A 168 -9.08 -3.49 10.63
N CYS A 169 -9.33 -3.91 9.40
CA CYS A 169 -9.42 -3.02 8.25
C CYS A 169 -10.81 -3.01 7.64
N ILE A 170 -11.17 -1.88 7.04
CA ILE A 170 -12.36 -1.79 6.19
C ILE A 170 -12.00 -2.19 4.77
N VAL A 171 -12.83 -3.03 4.15
CA VAL A 171 -12.74 -3.39 2.72
C VAL A 171 -14.11 -3.23 2.04
N PRO A 172 -14.19 -2.91 0.75
CA PRO A 172 -15.44 -2.91 0.02
C PRO A 172 -15.85 -4.34 -0.39
N ASP A 173 -17.12 -4.56 -0.71
CA ASP A 173 -17.56 -5.85 -1.29
C ASP A 173 -16.99 -6.06 -2.70
N VAL A 174 -17.14 -5.06 -3.56
CA VAL A 174 -16.49 -4.99 -4.88
C VAL A 174 -15.17 -4.23 -4.70
N SER A 175 -14.04 -4.73 -5.20
CA SER A 175 -12.76 -4.02 -5.12
C SER A 175 -12.77 -2.68 -5.87
N ARG A 176 -11.86 -1.78 -5.50
CA ARG A 176 -11.61 -0.45 -6.09
C ARG A 176 -10.23 -0.33 -6.73
N THR A 177 -9.47 -1.41 -6.67
CA THR A 177 -8.20 -1.63 -7.34
C THR A 177 -8.21 -2.97 -8.07
N PHE A 178 -7.38 -3.08 -9.09
CA PHE A 178 -7.13 -4.31 -9.83
C PHE A 178 -5.63 -4.45 -10.05
N HIS A 179 -5.07 -5.56 -9.58
CA HIS A 179 -3.66 -5.90 -9.77
C HIS A 179 -3.47 -6.49 -11.17
N PHE A 180 -2.58 -5.90 -11.98
CA PHE A 180 -2.41 -6.29 -13.39
C PHE A 180 -1.01 -6.88 -13.71
N ALA A 181 -0.08 -6.91 -12.75
CA ALA A 181 1.27 -7.40 -13.02
C ALA A 181 1.29 -8.88 -13.42
N LEU A 182 2.08 -9.17 -14.45
CA LEU A 182 2.37 -10.54 -14.92
C LEU A 182 3.73 -11.05 -14.42
N ALA A 183 4.56 -10.17 -13.88
CA ALA A 183 5.87 -10.47 -13.33
C ALA A 183 6.18 -9.49 -12.18
N GLY A 184 6.88 -9.98 -11.16
CA GLY A 184 7.27 -9.21 -9.98
C GLY A 184 8.02 -10.11 -8.99
N THR A 185 8.28 -9.64 -7.77
CA THR A 185 9.06 -10.41 -6.77
C THR A 185 8.39 -11.73 -6.39
N HIS A 186 7.06 -11.75 -6.30
CA HIS A 186 6.28 -12.92 -5.88
C HIS A 186 5.19 -13.35 -6.87
N ILE A 187 5.00 -12.61 -7.97
CA ILE A 187 3.94 -12.89 -8.97
C ILE A 187 4.50 -13.55 -10.22
N GLN A 188 3.76 -14.53 -10.73
CA GLN A 188 4.00 -15.21 -12.02
C GLN A 188 2.68 -15.27 -12.82
N PRO A 189 2.73 -15.40 -14.16
CA PRO A 189 1.53 -15.34 -15.00
C PRO A 189 0.43 -16.34 -14.60
N GLN A 190 0.81 -17.55 -14.17
CA GLN A 190 -0.14 -18.57 -13.71
C GLN A 190 -0.88 -18.15 -12.43
N MET A 191 -0.18 -17.51 -11.50
CA MET A 191 -0.78 -16.99 -10.27
C MET A 191 -1.73 -15.84 -10.57
N GLN A 192 -1.33 -14.92 -11.47
CA GLN A 192 -2.18 -13.83 -11.93
C GLN A 192 -3.48 -14.36 -12.53
N GLN A 193 -3.39 -15.35 -13.41
CA GLN A 193 -4.57 -15.96 -14.03
C GLN A 193 -5.47 -16.69 -13.02
N ALA A 194 -4.88 -17.38 -12.04
CA ALA A 194 -5.64 -18.18 -11.08
C ALA A 194 -6.36 -17.34 -10.00
N HIS A 195 -5.76 -16.21 -9.59
CA HIS A 195 -6.20 -15.49 -8.38
C HIS A 195 -6.61 -14.04 -8.60
N PHE A 196 -6.21 -13.42 -9.71
CA PHE A 196 -6.46 -11.99 -9.95
C PHE A 196 -7.24 -11.72 -11.25
N ALA A 197 -7.23 -12.65 -12.22
CA ALA A 197 -7.97 -12.54 -13.46
C ALA A 197 -9.44 -13.00 -13.29
N GLY A 198 -10.24 -12.23 -12.54
CA GLY A 198 -11.67 -12.53 -12.36
C GLY A 198 -12.28 -11.83 -11.17
#